data_AF-A0A2K3NZ24-F1
#
_entry.id   AF-A0A2K3NZ24-F1
#
_cell.length_a   1.000
_cell.length_b   1.000
_cell.length_c   1.000
_cell.angle_alpha   90.00
_cell.angle_beta   90.00
_cell.angle_gamma   90.00
#
_symmetry.space_group_name_H-M   'P 1'
#
loop_
_entity.id
_entity.type
_entity.pdbx_description
1 polymer ?
#
loop_
_entity_poly.entity_id
_entity_poly.type
_entity_poly.pdbx_seq_one_letter_code
_entity_poly.pdbx_strand_id
1 'polypeptide(L)' 'GNSKSGNCANTSNNFMPFGGGPRLCAGLELAKLEMAVFIHHIILNYNWNLVDVDQPVVYPFVDFPKGLPIRVQSQCHSLI' A
#
# COMPACT_ATOMS: atom_id res chain seq x y z
N GLY A 1 39.23 2.51 -14.43
CA GLY A 1 37.95 2.23 -13.75
C GLY A 1 37.74 3.25 -12.67
N ASN A 2 36.54 3.82 -12.57
CA ASN A 2 35.95 4.38 -11.34
C ASN A 2 34.61 5.02 -11.72
N SER A 3 33.55 4.21 -11.66
CA SER A 3 32.18 4.70 -11.79
C SER A 3 31.72 5.24 -10.46
N LYS A 4 31.21 6.46 -10.52
CA LYS A 4 30.63 7.28 -9.45
C LYS A 4 29.61 6.49 -8.61
N SER A 5 29.65 6.67 -7.29
CA SER A 5 28.48 6.48 -6.43
C SER A 5 28.19 7.79 -5.73
N GLY A 6 27.19 8.51 -6.23
CA GLY A 6 26.77 9.81 -5.71
C GLY A 6 26.16 9.72 -4.31
N ASN A 7 26.25 10.84 -3.59
CA ASN A 7 25.59 11.19 -2.32
C ASN A 7 24.83 10.05 -1.62
N CYS A 8 25.46 9.47 -0.60
CA CYS A 8 24.74 8.77 0.46
C CYS A 8 23.93 9.82 1.24
N ALA A 9 22.71 10.09 0.79
CA ALA A 9 21.71 10.70 1.64
C ALA A 9 21.62 9.85 2.91
N ASN A 10 21.74 10.47 4.08
CA ASN A 10 21.46 9.86 5.38
C ASN A 10 19.97 9.54 5.45
N THR A 11 19.54 8.49 4.74
CA THR A 11 18.23 7.89 4.91
C THR A 11 18.34 6.98 6.12
N SER A 12 17.54 7.25 7.14
CA SER A 12 17.34 6.31 8.24
C SER A 12 16.94 4.97 7.65
N ASN A 13 17.82 3.96 7.76
CA ASN A 13 17.61 2.60 7.25
C ASN A 13 16.52 1.81 8.00
N ASN A 14 15.61 2.52 8.67
CA ASN A 14 14.57 1.94 9.52
C ASN A 14 13.31 1.55 8.73
N PHE A 15 13.20 1.96 7.46
CA PHE A 15 12.02 1.71 6.62
C PHE A 15 12.40 1.31 5.20
N MET A 16 12.28 0.01 4.88
CA MET A 16 12.69 -0.55 3.58
C MET A 16 11.66 -1.57 3.02
N PRO A 17 10.37 -1.23 2.90
CA PRO A 17 9.33 -2.19 2.47
C PRO A 17 9.50 -2.67 1.01
N PHE A 18 10.26 -1.94 0.20
CA PHE A 18 10.54 -2.26 -1.21
C PHE A 18 12.00 -2.69 -1.45
N GLY A 19 12.73 -3.00 -0.38
CA GLY A 19 14.16 -3.31 -0.41
C GLY A 19 15.04 -2.06 -0.53
N GLY A 20 16.22 -2.21 -1.12
CA GLY A 20 17.20 -1.13 -1.29
C GLY A 20 18.37 -1.52 -2.20
N GLY A 21 19.26 -0.55 -2.45
CA GLY A 21 20.43 -0.74 -3.31
C GLY A 21 20.07 -1.00 -4.78
N PRO A 22 20.94 -1.71 -5.54
CA PRO A 22 20.71 -2.00 -6.96
C PRO A 22 19.47 -2.86 -7.27
N ARG A 23 18.86 -3.46 -6.23
CA ARG A 23 17.67 -4.33 -6.32
C ARG A 23 16.45 -3.69 -5.68
N LEU A 24 16.44 -2.35 -5.51
CA LEU A 24 15.24 -1.61 -5.14
C LEU A 24 14.11 -1.96 -6.12
N CYS A 25 12.89 -2.16 -5.61
CA CYS A 25 11.75 -2.49 -6.45
C CYS A 25 11.57 -1.44 -7.55
N ALA A 26 11.70 -1.86 -8.82
CA ALA A 26 11.49 -0.97 -9.97
C ALA A 26 10.04 -0.46 -10.05
N GLY A 27 9.10 -1.17 -9.43
CA GLY A 27 7.68 -0.80 -9.34
C GLY A 27 7.32 0.06 -8.13
N LEU A 28 8.28 0.58 -7.35
CA LEU A 28 8.02 1.38 -6.14
C LEU A 28 7.01 2.52 -6.38
N GLU A 29 7.26 3.34 -7.41
CA GLU A 29 6.43 4.51 -7.68
C GLU A 29 5.07 4.13 -8.26
N LEU A 30 5.01 3.04 -9.03
CA LEU A 30 3.75 2.49 -9.52
C LEU A 30 2.88 1.96 -8.37
N ALA A 31 3.46 1.19 -7.45
CA ALA A 31 2.74 0.66 -6.29
C ALA A 31 2.16 1.78 -5.42
N LYS A 32 2.92 2.87 -5.20
CA LYS A 32 2.42 4.06 -4.50
C LYS A 32 1.25 4.70 -5.23
N LEU A 33 1.34 4.84 -6.56
CA LEU A 33 0.29 5.43 -7.37
C LEU A 33 -0.99 4.58 -7.35
N GLU A 34 -0.87 3.27 -7.55
CA GLU A 34 -2.00 2.33 -7.51
C GLU A 34 -2.73 2.40 -6.17
N MET A 35 -1.98 2.35 -5.05
CA MET A 35 -2.55 2.47 -3.71
C MET A 35 -3.24 3.84 -3.51
N ALA A 36 -2.60 4.95 -3.91
CA ALA A 36 -3.15 6.29 -3.75
C ALA A 36 -4.44 6.48 -4.55
N VAL A 37 -4.46 6.04 -5.80
CA VAL A 37 -5.65 6.13 -6.67
C VAL A 37 -6.78 5.27 -6.11
N PHE A 38 -6.50 4.04 -5.69
CA PHE A 38 -7.50 3.16 -5.08
C PHE A 38 -8.12 3.77 -3.82
N ILE A 39 -7.28 4.26 -2.91
CA ILE A 39 -7.71 4.90 -1.65
C ILE A 39 -8.53 6.16 -1.93
N HIS A 40 -8.10 7.00 -2.87
CA HIS A 40 -8.81 8.22 -3.25
C HIS A 40 -10.26 7.93 -3.67
N HIS A 41 -10.45 6.96 -4.56
CA HIS A 41 -11.79 6.62 -5.05
C HIS A 41 -12.65 5.95 -3.97
N ILE A 42 -12.05 5.10 -3.13
CA ILE A 42 -12.78 4.42 -2.06
C ILE A 42 -13.29 5.40 -1.01
N ILE A 43 -12.43 6.30 -0.52
CA ILE A 43 -12.80 7.26 0.54
C ILE A 43 -13.87 8.24 0.05
N LEU A 44 -13.80 8.68 -1.20
CA LEU A 44 -14.73 9.68 -1.74
C LEU A 44 -16.12 9.12 -2.04
N ASN A 45 -16.20 7.86 -2.44
CA ASN A 45 -17.44 7.29 -2.99
C ASN A 45 -18.07 6.23 -2.10
N TYR A 46 -17.39 5.74 -1.06
CA TYR A 46 -17.85 4.59 -0.29
C TYR A 46 -17.58 4.70 1.20
N ASN A 47 -18.52 4.22 2.00
CA ASN A 47 -18.31 3.85 3.40
C ASN A 47 -18.15 2.33 3.47
N TRP A 48 -17.27 1.84 4.34
CA TRP A 48 -17.07 0.41 4.52
C TRP A 48 -17.02 0.02 5.99
N ASN A 49 -17.49 -1.19 6.28
CA ASN A 49 -17.39 -1.82 7.59
C ASN A 49 -16.94 -3.28 7.43
N LEU A 50 -16.20 -3.80 8.41
CA LEU A 50 -15.86 -5.22 8.47
C LEU A 50 -17.11 -6.05 8.74
N VAL A 51 -17.31 -7.12 7.97
CA VAL A 51 -18.41 -8.08 8.20
C VAL A 51 -18.07 -9.02 9.35
N ASP A 52 -16.80 -9.37 9.49
CA ASP A 52 -16.26 -10.23 10.54
C ASP A 52 -14.83 -9.78 10.88
N VAL A 53 -14.35 -10.13 12.06
CA VAL A 53 -12.96 -9.90 12.46
C VAL A 53 -12.08 -10.87 11.68
N ASP A 54 -11.18 -10.29 10.89
CA ASP A 54 -10.13 -10.99 10.17
C ASP A 54 -8.81 -10.24 10.38
N GLN A 55 -7.71 -10.96 10.50
CA GLN A 55 -6.39 -10.38 10.79
C GLN A 55 -5.38 -10.92 9.78
N PRO A 56 -4.47 -10.07 9.30
CA PRO A 56 -3.44 -10.51 8.37
C PRO A 56 -2.49 -11.48 9.07
N VAL A 57 -2.28 -12.65 8.48
CA VAL A 57 -1.27 -13.63 8.90
C VAL A 57 -0.16 -13.68 7.87
N VAL A 58 1.02 -14.15 8.29
CA VAL A 58 2.20 -14.24 7.42
C VAL A 58 2.66 -15.69 7.36
N TYR A 59 2.32 -16.42 6.28
CA TYR A 59 2.99 -17.67 5.90
C TYR A 59 2.49 -18.24 4.56
N PRO A 60 3.32 -18.45 3.52
CA PRO A 60 4.64 -17.86 3.25
C PRO A 60 4.55 -16.40 2.74
N PHE A 61 3.34 -15.88 2.54
CA PHE A 61 3.01 -14.50 2.17
C PHE A 61 1.99 -13.92 3.15
N VAL A 62 1.74 -12.61 3.08
CA VAL A 62 0.69 -11.94 3.87
C VAL A 62 -0.66 -12.30 3.27
N ASP A 63 -1.56 -12.82 4.09
CA ASP A 63 -2.93 -13.14 3.66
C ASP A 63 -3.94 -12.95 4.80
N PHE A 64 -5.21 -12.84 4.43
CA PHE A 64 -6.34 -12.79 5.34
C PHE A 64 -7.05 -14.15 5.33
N PRO A 65 -7.03 -14.92 6.44
CA PRO A 65 -7.60 -16.27 6.48
C PRO A 65 -9.08 -16.36 6.07
N LYS A 66 -9.85 -15.28 6.24
CA LYS A 66 -11.27 -15.20 5.82
C LYS A 66 -11.47 -14.31 4.59
N GLY A 67 -10.39 -13.84 3.97
CA GLY A 67 -10.42 -13.01 2.76
C GLY A 67 -10.83 -11.55 2.98
N LEU A 68 -10.75 -11.04 4.22
CA LEU A 68 -11.11 -9.64 4.58
C LEU A 68 -12.52 -9.24 4.07
N PRO A 69 -13.60 -9.88 4.56
CA PRO A 69 -14.94 -9.58 4.09
C PRO A 69 -15.38 -8.17 4.53
N ILE A 70 -15.56 -7.27 3.57
CA ILE A 70 -16.04 -5.90 3.79
C ILE A 70 -17.44 -5.71 3.22
N ARG A 71 -18.26 -4.93 3.93
CA ARG A 71 -19.53 -4.41 3.43
C ARG A 71 -19.31 -2.99 2.96
N VAL A 72 -19.62 -2.73 1.69
CA VAL A 72 -19.45 -1.43 1.05
C VAL A 72 -20.83 -0.78 0.86
N GLN A 73 -20.92 0.51 1.15
CA GLN A 73 -22.10 1.34 0.93
C GLN A 73 -21.68 2.58 0.15
N SER A 74 -22.35 2.90 -0.96
CA SER A 74 -22.07 4.12 -1.71
C SER A 74 -22.36 5.35 -0.86
N GLN A 75 -21.38 6.23 -0.74
CA GLN A 75 -21.60 7.59 -0.26
C GLN A 75 -22.39 8.32 -1.35
N CYS A 76 -23.69 8.49 -1.12
CA CYS A 76 -24.44 9.45 -1.89
C CYS A 76 -23.90 10.83 -1.48
N HIS A 77 -23.23 11.51 -2.39
CA HIS A 77 -22.95 12.93 -2.23
C HIS A 77 -24.32 13.62 -2.22
N SER A 78 -24.90 13.86 -1.04
CA SER A 78 -25.99 14.82 -0.91
C SER A 78 -25.46 16.09 -1.54
N LEU A 79 -26.02 16.43 -2.70
CA LEU A 79 -25.72 17.67 -3.41
C LEU A 79 -25.72 18.80 -2.38
N ILE A 80 -24.59 19.48 -2.27
CA ILE A 80 -24.54 20.82 -1.68
C ILE A 80 -25.45 21.72 -2.51
#